data_AF-A0A0B2VVH4-F1
#
_entry.id   AF-A0A0B2VVH4-F1
#
_cell.length_a   1.000
_cell.length_b   1.000
_cell.length_c   1.000
_cell.angle_alpha   90.00
_cell.angle_beta   90.00
_cell.angle_gamma   90.00
#
_symmetry.space_group_name_H-M   'P 1'
#
loop_
_entity.id
_entity.type
_entity.pdbx_description
1 polymer ?
#
loop_
_entity_poly.entity_id
_entity_poly.type
_entity_poly.pdbx_seq_one_letter_code
_entity_poly.pdbx_strand_id
1 'polypeptide(L)'
;MARLDQIVEILNDYGIPLSILTNDKQGDIQPWADEGIPSVNYLPDRGREYYFRYHHTDADYMSIFKEGDLEYTAAIFGVLAHIVANTEEL
;
A
#
# COMPACT_ATOMS: atom_id res chain seq x y z
N MET A 1 10.01 9.59 -7.64
CA MET A 1 10.38 8.18 -7.84
C MET A 1 11.41 7.73 -6.82
N ALA A 2 12.62 8.31 -6.77
CA ALA A 2 13.72 7.87 -5.88
C ALA A 2 13.36 7.52 -4.42
N ARG A 3 12.41 8.22 -3.78
CA ARG A 3 11.98 7.93 -2.40
C ARG A 3 11.10 6.68 -2.28
N LEU A 4 10.19 6.47 -3.22
CA LEU A 4 9.36 5.25 -3.25
C LEU A 4 10.24 4.04 -3.57
N ASP A 5 11.26 4.22 -4.41
CA ASP A 5 12.24 3.17 -4.68
C ASP A 5 12.98 2.76 -3.41
N GLN A 6 13.42 3.73 -2.59
CA GLN A 6 14.07 3.46 -1.29
C GLN A 6 13.14 2.74 -0.30
N ILE A 7 11.87 3.15 -0.21
CA ILE A 7 10.88 2.47 0.65
C ILE A 7 10.71 1.02 0.21
N VAL A 8 10.60 0.79 -1.11
CA VAL A 8 10.48 -0.54 -1.70
C VAL A 8 11.73 -1.38 -1.44
N GLU A 9 12.93 -0.82 -1.56
CA GLU A 9 14.19 -1.49 -1.27
C GLU A 9 14.26 -1.95 0.21
N ILE A 10 13.99 -1.04 1.15
CA ILE A 10 13.99 -1.36 2.58
C ILE A 10 12.99 -2.48 2.89
N LEU A 11 11.76 -2.40 2.39
CA LEU A 11 10.75 -3.42 2.66
C LEU A 11 11.14 -4.78 2.07
N ASN A 12 11.70 -4.80 0.85
CA ASN A 12 12.19 -6.03 0.23
C ASN A 12 13.37 -6.65 1.00
N ASP A 13 14.32 -5.84 1.51
CA ASP A 13 15.46 -6.32 2.31
C ASP A 13 15.02 -7.03 3.60
N TYR A 14 13.86 -6.65 4.15
CA TYR A 14 13.25 -7.28 5.32
C TYR A 14 12.21 -8.36 4.96
N GLY A 15 12.18 -8.80 3.69
CA GLY A 15 11.37 -9.92 3.25
C GLY A 15 9.90 -9.60 2.99
N ILE A 16 9.54 -8.32 2.86
CA ILE A 16 8.19 -7.88 2.47
C ILE A 16 8.22 -7.53 0.97
N PRO A 17 7.76 -8.44 0.09
CA PRO A 17 7.83 -8.23 -1.36
C PRO A 17 6.92 -7.08 -1.79
N LEU A 18 7.50 -6.04 -2.39
CA LEU A 18 6.77 -4.87 -2.88
C LEU A 18 7.37 -4.37 -4.19
N SER A 19 6.52 -3.80 -5.05
CA SER A 19 6.91 -3.15 -6.30
C SER A 19 6.08 -1.90 -6.55
N ILE A 20 6.64 -0.93 -7.27
CA ILE A 20 5.89 0.27 -7.71
C ILE A 20 5.04 -0.08 -8.93
N LEU A 21 3.79 0.37 -8.91
CA LEU A 21 2.88 0.32 -10.05
C LEU A 21 2.40 1.74 -10.38
N THR A 22 2.61 2.18 -11.63
CA THR A 22 2.00 3.41 -12.13
C THR A 22 0.58 3.11 -12.59
N ASN A 23 -0.40 3.81 -12.02
CA ASN A 23 -1.82 3.64 -12.32
C ASN A 23 -2.51 5.02 -12.32
N ASP A 24 -3.45 5.23 -13.25
CA ASP A 24 -4.25 6.44 -13.36
C ASP A 24 -5.44 6.47 -12.39
N LYS A 25 -5.71 5.35 -11.70
CA LYS A 25 -6.75 5.22 -10.68
C LYS A 25 -6.16 4.96 -9.30
N GLN A 26 -6.45 5.87 -8.38
CA GLN A 26 -5.89 5.88 -7.03
C GLN A 26 -6.96 5.74 -5.93
N GLY A 27 -8.22 5.46 -6.27
CA GLY A 27 -9.30 5.28 -5.29
C GLY A 27 -9.63 6.58 -4.57
N ASP A 28 -9.75 6.54 -3.24
CA ASP A 28 -10.18 7.69 -2.43
C ASP A 28 -9.22 8.89 -2.48
N ILE A 29 -7.95 8.66 -2.83
CA ILE A 29 -6.94 9.72 -2.97
C ILE A 29 -6.88 10.33 -4.38
N GLN A 30 -7.72 9.85 -5.32
CA GLN A 30 -7.76 10.37 -6.69
C GLN A 30 -7.95 11.90 -6.75
N PRO A 31 -8.86 12.52 -5.98
CA PRO A 31 -9.05 13.97 -6.06
C PRO A 31 -7.78 14.77 -5.71
N TRP A 32 -6.93 14.26 -4.82
CA TRP A 32 -5.66 14.91 -4.50
C TRP A 32 -4.63 14.72 -5.60
N ALA A 33 -4.57 13.52 -6.18
CA ALA A 33 -3.70 13.25 -7.32
C ALA A 33 -4.06 14.13 -8.53
N ASP A 34 -5.36 14.34 -8.79
CA ASP A 34 -5.86 15.19 -9.87
C ASP A 34 -5.46 16.67 -9.69
N GLU A 35 -5.34 17.13 -8.45
CA GLU A 35 -4.84 18.46 -8.08
C GLU A 35 -3.30 18.55 -8.03
N GLY A 36 -2.60 17.49 -8.46
CA GLY A 36 -1.14 17.45 -8.53
C GLY A 36 -0.44 17.16 -7.19
N ILE A 37 -1.18 16.78 -6.15
CA ILE A 37 -0.60 16.37 -4.86
C ILE A 37 0.01 14.97 -5.03
N PRO A 38 1.31 14.78 -4.73
CA PRO A 38 1.94 13.46 -4.77
C PRO A 38 1.19 12.48 -3.86
N SER A 39 0.60 11.46 -4.47
CA SER A 39 -0.27 10.51 -3.78
C SER A 39 0.10 9.09 -4.15
N VAL A 40 -0.02 8.16 -3.21
CA VAL A 40 0.25 6.73 -3.39
C VAL A 40 -0.83 5.90 -2.71
N ASN A 41 -1.22 4.80 -3.35
CA ASN A 41 -2.13 3.81 -2.78
C ASN A 41 -1.44 2.44 -2.66
N TYR A 42 -1.87 1.64 -1.70
CA TYR A 42 -1.45 0.25 -1.54
C TYR A 42 -2.39 -0.68 -2.29
N LEU A 43 -1.83 -1.57 -3.12
CA LEU A 43 -2.58 -2.59 -3.83
C LEU A 43 -2.09 -3.98 -3.38
N PRO A 44 -2.91 -4.76 -2.64
CA PRO A 44 -2.55 -6.12 -2.25
C PRO A 44 -2.53 -7.07 -3.47
N ASP A 45 -1.61 -8.01 -3.47
CA ASP A 45 -1.34 -8.98 -4.55
C ASP A 45 -2.57 -9.85 -4.91
N ARG A 46 -3.37 -10.22 -3.91
CA ARG A 46 -4.59 -11.04 -4.07
C ARG A 46 -5.88 -10.23 -4.09
N GLY A 47 -5.78 -8.91 -4.26
CA GLY A 47 -6.92 -7.99 -4.24
C GLY A 47 -7.97 -8.20 -5.34
N ARG A 48 -7.67 -8.94 -6.42
CA ARG A 48 -8.67 -9.22 -7.48
C ARG A 48 -9.36 -10.57 -7.33
N GLU A 49 -8.66 -11.58 -6.85
CA GLU A 49 -9.24 -12.94 -6.80
C GLU A 49 -9.80 -13.30 -5.43
N TYR A 50 -9.13 -12.88 -4.34
CA TYR A 50 -9.53 -13.24 -2.99
C TYR A 50 -10.50 -12.21 -2.41
N TYR A 51 -10.15 -10.93 -2.49
CA TYR A 51 -10.94 -9.82 -1.94
C TYR A 51 -12.39 -9.80 -2.47
N PHE A 52 -12.59 -9.84 -3.78
CA PHE A 52 -13.93 -9.76 -4.38
C PHE A 52 -14.82 -11.00 -4.13
N ARG A 53 -14.31 -12.08 -3.53
CA ARG A 53 -15.16 -13.19 -3.07
C ARG A 53 -15.94 -12.83 -1.80
N TYR A 54 -15.41 -11.92 -0.99
CA TYR A 54 -15.97 -11.56 0.32
C TYR A 54 -16.44 -10.10 0.38
N HIS A 55 -15.83 -9.21 -0.40
CA HIS A 55 -16.16 -7.79 -0.46
C HIS A 55 -17.66 -7.56 -0.70
N HIS A 56 -18.28 -6.73 0.16
CA HIS A 56 -19.72 -6.44 0.13
C HIS A 56 -20.63 -7.68 0.30
N THR A 57 -20.14 -8.70 0.99
CA THR A 57 -20.95 -9.86 1.40
C THR A 57 -20.95 -9.97 2.91
N ASP A 58 -21.92 -10.70 3.46
CA ASP A 58 -21.92 -11.02 4.89
C ASP A 58 -20.71 -11.84 5.32
N ALA A 59 -19.95 -12.43 4.40
CA ALA A 59 -18.77 -13.24 4.71
C ALA A 59 -17.47 -12.43 4.92
N ASP A 60 -17.54 -11.09 4.90
CA ASP A 60 -16.41 -10.19 5.16
C ASP A 60 -16.12 -10.08 6.67
N TYR A 61 -15.48 -11.12 7.22
CA TYR A 61 -15.17 -11.24 8.64
C TYR A 61 -13.66 -11.27 8.89
N MET A 62 -13.24 -11.03 10.14
CA MET A 62 -11.85 -11.15 10.58
C MET A 62 -11.20 -12.51 10.26
N SER A 63 -11.98 -13.57 10.12
CA SER A 63 -11.49 -14.91 9.79
C SER A 63 -10.95 -15.06 8.36
N ILE A 64 -11.18 -14.09 7.47
CA ILE A 64 -10.70 -14.17 6.09
C ILE A 64 -9.23 -13.75 5.96
N PHE A 65 -8.73 -12.91 6.88
CA PHE A 65 -7.32 -12.53 6.91
C PHE A 65 -6.42 -13.77 6.99
N LYS A 66 -5.30 -13.71 6.29
CA LYS A 66 -4.22 -14.69 6.35
C LYS A 66 -3.11 -14.17 7.25
N GLU A 67 -2.32 -15.11 7.73
CA GLU A 67 -1.09 -14.81 8.47
C GLU A 67 -0.22 -13.85 7.64
N GLY A 68 0.18 -12.73 8.23
CA GLY A 68 0.99 -11.70 7.59
C GLY A 68 0.21 -10.57 6.91
N ASP A 69 -1.10 -10.73 6.62
CA ASP A 69 -1.88 -9.70 5.90
C ASP A 69 -1.87 -8.36 6.65
N LEU A 70 -2.08 -8.40 7.97
CA LEU A 70 -2.13 -7.21 8.82
C LEU A 70 -0.72 -6.72 9.17
N GLU A 71 0.19 -7.64 9.47
CA GLU A 71 1.57 -7.33 9.85
C GLU A 71 2.33 -6.65 8.72
N TYR A 72 2.24 -7.18 7.49
CA TYR A 72 2.90 -6.59 6.33
C TYR A 72 2.28 -5.26 5.93
N THR A 73 0.94 -5.15 5.96
CA THR A 73 0.27 -3.88 5.68
C THR A 73 0.70 -2.81 6.69
N ALA A 74 0.74 -3.13 7.98
CA ALA A 74 1.20 -2.20 9.01
C ALA A 74 2.67 -1.80 8.82
N ALA A 75 3.55 -2.74 8.47
CA ALA A 75 4.96 -2.45 8.21
C ALA A 75 5.14 -1.52 6.99
N ILE A 76 4.41 -1.76 5.90
CA ILE A 76 4.44 -0.92 4.70
C ILE A 76 4.06 0.52 5.03
N PHE A 77 2.91 0.73 5.69
CA PHE A 77 2.45 2.07 6.04
C PHE A 77 3.32 2.73 7.11
N GLY A 78 3.83 1.96 8.07
CA GLY A 78 4.74 2.46 9.11
C GLY A 78 6.05 2.99 8.53
N VAL A 79 6.69 2.22 7.65
CA VAL A 79 7.93 2.62 6.96
C VAL A 79 7.68 3.81 6.03
N LEU A 80 6.60 3.75 5.23
CA LEU A 80 6.20 4.84 4.34
C LEU A 80 6.01 6.15 5.11
N ALA A 81 5.20 6.13 6.19
CA ALA A 81 4.92 7.32 6.99
C ALA A 81 6.18 7.83 7.68
N HIS A 82 7.02 6.94 8.24
CA HIS A 82 8.27 7.34 8.88
C HIS A 82 9.20 8.04 7.90
N ILE A 83 9.46 7.45 6.74
CA ILE A 83 10.36 8.03 5.73
C ILE A 83 9.79 9.35 5.22
N VAL A 84 8.52 9.39 4.80
CA VAL A 84 7.92 10.62 4.26
C VAL A 84 7.94 11.75 5.30
N ALA A 85 7.61 11.47 6.56
CA ALA A 85 7.51 12.50 7.60
C ALA A 85 8.87 12.98 8.15
N ASN A 86 9.90 12.14 8.12
CA ASN A 86 11.23 12.46 8.68
C ASN A 86 12.26 12.83 7.60
N THR A 87 11.87 12.87 6.34
CA THR A 87 12.76 13.39 5.31
C THR A 87 12.60 14.91 5.27
N GLU A 88 13.65 15.65 5.59
CA GLU A 88 13.66 17.11 5.40
C GLU A 88 13.34 17.44 3.93
N GLU A 89 12.44 18.40 3.71
CA GLU A 89 12.30 19.04 2.41
C GLU A 89 13.61 19.74 2.08
N LEU A 90 14.19 19.43 0.91
CA LEU A 90 15.24 20.24 0.29
C LEU A 90 14.58 21.34 -0.55
#